data_AF-A0A1S9ZY51-F1
#
_entry.id   AF-A0A1S9ZY51-F1
#
_cell.length_a   1.000
_cell.length_b   1.000
_cell.length_c   1.000
_cell.angle_alpha   90.00
_cell.angle_beta   90.00
_cell.angle_gamma   90.00
#
_symmetry.space_group_name_H-M   'P 1'
#
loop_
_entity.id
_entity.type
_entity.pdbx_description
1 polymer ?
#
loop_
_entity_poly.entity_id
_entity_poly.type
_entity_poly.pdbx_seq_one_letter_code
_entity_poly.pdbx_strand_id
1 'polypeptide(L)'
;MKLGEKPRKNPKGDPINPSHYTTHQSGIECIEITEHLSFCLGNCFKYLYRAGKKGDMVEDLKKAAWYAERAYLNGESGDMPDAVKNKIAFVADYTDNEIIRRLMVFMIARRFEYPPRLIMLRDKINEAVLELTNEKA
;
A
#
# COMPACT_ATOMS: atom_id res chain seq x y z
N MET A 1 16.69 12.14 20.47
CA MET A 1 16.72 11.69 19.06
C MET A 1 17.01 12.93 18.21
N LYS A 2 18.06 12.95 17.39
CA LYS A 2 18.41 14.14 16.59
C LYS A 2 17.65 14.11 15.27
N LEU A 3 17.06 15.25 14.90
CA LEU A 3 16.34 15.45 13.64
C LEU A 3 17.34 15.31 12.48
N GLY A 4 17.19 14.29 11.63
CA GLY A 4 18.01 14.10 10.43
C GLY A 4 18.89 12.83 10.37
N GLU A 5 18.94 12.01 11.43
CA GLU A 5 19.55 10.68 11.32
C GLU A 5 18.56 9.69 10.67
N LYS A 6 18.95 9.05 9.55
CA LYS A 6 18.19 7.95 8.96
C LYS A 6 17.95 6.87 10.03
N PRO A 7 16.75 6.28 10.15
CA PRO A 7 16.48 5.26 11.16
C PRO A 7 17.52 4.16 11.06
N ARG A 8 18.05 3.72 12.21
CA ARG A 8 19.00 2.61 12.29
C ARG A 8 18.37 1.41 11.57
N LYS A 9 19.10 0.79 10.64
CA LYS A 9 18.68 -0.46 9.96
C LYS A 9 18.11 -1.42 11.00
N ASN A 10 16.80 -1.68 10.94
CA ASN A 10 16.19 -2.54 11.94
C ASN A 10 16.76 -3.97 11.79
N PRO A 11 17.16 -4.66 12.87
CA PRO A 11 17.73 -5.99 12.78
C PRO A 11 16.76 -6.93 12.06
N LYS A 12 17.28 -7.77 11.15
CA LYS A 12 16.47 -8.86 10.58
C LYS A 12 15.89 -9.68 11.73
N GLY A 13 14.55 -9.71 11.85
CA GLY A 13 13.86 -10.56 12.82
C GLY A 13 13.22 -9.86 14.02
N ASP A 14 13.15 -8.52 14.08
CA ASP A 14 12.29 -7.84 15.06
C ASP A 14 10.81 -8.20 14.81
N PRO A 15 10.13 -8.91 15.75
CA PRO A 15 8.74 -9.29 15.57
C PRO A 15 7.76 -8.12 15.71
N ILE A 16 8.16 -7.04 16.38
CA ILE A 16 7.32 -5.84 16.60
C ILE A 16 7.40 -4.91 15.39
N ASN A 17 8.62 -4.70 14.86
CA ASN A 17 8.84 -3.85 13.68
C ASN A 17 9.51 -4.62 12.53
N PRO A 18 8.81 -5.55 11.87
CA PRO A 18 9.39 -6.39 10.84
C PRO A 18 10.01 -5.59 9.68
N SER A 19 11.14 -6.07 9.14
CA SER A 19 11.89 -5.37 8.09
C SER A 19 11.05 -5.02 6.84
N HIS A 20 10.12 -5.89 6.47
CA HIS A 20 9.23 -5.66 5.32
C HIS A 20 8.24 -4.50 5.51
N TYR A 21 8.20 -3.87 6.69
CA TYR A 21 7.47 -2.64 6.96
C TYR A 21 8.38 -1.43 7.25
N THR A 22 9.67 -1.63 7.54
CA THR A 22 10.60 -0.57 7.99
C THR A 22 11.75 -0.27 7.03
N THR A 23 11.97 -1.09 5.99
CA THR A 23 13.15 -0.97 5.11
C THR A 23 12.82 -0.60 3.67
N HIS A 24 11.77 0.18 3.43
CA HIS A 24 11.48 0.66 2.08
C HIS A 24 12.50 1.70 1.61
N GLN A 25 12.74 1.77 0.30
CA GLN A 25 13.78 2.64 -0.26
C GLN A 25 13.51 4.14 -0.03
N SER A 26 12.23 4.52 0.11
CA SER A 26 11.85 5.90 0.50
C SER A 26 12.27 6.27 1.92
N GLY A 27 12.58 5.29 2.78
CA GLY A 27 12.85 5.51 4.20
C GLY A 27 11.61 5.82 5.05
N ILE A 28 10.42 5.87 4.45
CA ILE A 28 9.14 5.98 5.17
C ILE A 28 8.69 4.59 5.59
N GLU A 29 8.40 4.39 6.87
CA GLU A 29 7.86 3.14 7.37
C GLU A 29 6.36 3.00 7.06
N CYS A 30 5.89 1.78 6.93
CA CYS A 30 4.47 1.51 6.65
C CYS A 30 3.55 2.13 7.71
N ILE A 31 3.96 2.09 8.98
CA ILE A 31 3.14 2.58 10.10
C ILE A 31 2.89 4.08 10.04
N GLU A 32 3.88 4.86 9.58
CA GLU A 32 3.81 6.33 9.42
C GLU A 32 2.74 6.79 8.41
N ILE A 33 2.15 5.85 7.67
CA ILE A 33 1.02 6.07 6.77
C ILE A 33 -0.21 5.40 7.35
N THR A 34 -0.14 4.10 7.68
CA THR A 34 -1.33 3.31 8.03
C THR A 34 -2.00 3.75 9.32
N GLU A 35 -1.29 4.37 10.25
CA GLU A 35 -1.87 4.89 11.50
C GLU A 35 -2.87 6.04 11.27
N HIS A 36 -2.79 6.70 10.11
CA HIS A 36 -3.66 7.81 9.71
C HIS A 36 -4.79 7.39 8.77
N LEU A 37 -4.92 6.09 8.50
CA LEU A 37 -5.94 5.52 7.62
C LEU A 37 -6.97 4.74 8.44
N SER A 38 -8.19 4.65 7.94
CA SER A 38 -9.19 3.73 8.47
C SER A 38 -8.69 2.28 8.37
N PHE A 39 -9.21 1.40 9.23
CA PHE A 39 -8.64 0.06 9.40
C PHE A 39 -8.50 -0.72 8.09
N CYS A 40 -9.55 -0.79 7.25
CA CYS A 40 -9.47 -1.56 6.02
C CYS A 40 -8.60 -0.86 4.98
N LEU A 41 -8.71 0.45 4.82
CA LEU A 41 -7.87 1.23 3.91
C LEU A 41 -6.37 1.15 4.27
N GLY A 42 -6.04 1.24 5.56
CA GLY A 42 -4.68 1.08 6.07
C GLY A 42 -4.13 -0.31 5.78
N ASN A 43 -4.95 -1.36 5.96
CA ASN A 43 -4.55 -2.71 5.57
C ASN A 43 -4.38 -2.86 4.06
N CYS A 44 -5.23 -2.25 3.23
CA CYS A 44 -5.08 -2.23 1.78
C CYS A 44 -3.70 -1.67 1.39
N PHE A 45 -3.35 -0.47 1.88
CA PHE A 45 -2.03 0.11 1.66
C PHE A 45 -0.89 -0.77 2.19
N LYS A 46 -1.04 -1.33 3.40
CA LYS A 46 -0.04 -2.22 4.02
C LYS A 46 0.34 -3.38 3.09
N TYR A 47 -0.64 -3.99 2.42
CA TYR A 47 -0.36 -5.10 1.50
C TYR A 47 0.22 -4.64 0.18
N LEU A 48 -0.17 -3.47 -0.36
CA LEU A 48 0.53 -2.85 -1.49
C LEU A 48 1.99 -2.55 -1.15
N TYR A 49 2.23 -1.96 0.03
CA TYR A 49 3.56 -1.68 0.56
C TYR A 49 4.38 -2.96 0.72
N ARG A 50 3.78 -4.06 1.18
CA ARG A 50 4.51 -5.31 1.45
C ARG A 50 4.73 -6.21 0.23
N ALA A 51 3.94 -6.07 -0.82
CA ALA A 51 3.88 -7.03 -1.91
C ALA A 51 5.27 -7.39 -2.46
N GLY A 52 5.60 -8.68 -2.46
CA GLY A 52 6.89 -9.22 -2.89
C GLY A 52 8.05 -9.11 -1.88
N LYS A 53 7.89 -8.41 -0.75
CA LYS A 53 8.97 -8.19 0.24
C LYS A 53 9.07 -9.29 1.30
N LYS A 54 7.97 -9.98 1.59
CA LYS A 54 7.90 -11.07 2.58
C LYS A 54 7.66 -12.44 1.94
N GLY A 55 6.91 -12.47 0.85
CA GLY A 55 6.47 -13.69 0.20
C GLY A 55 5.89 -13.37 -1.18
N ASP A 56 4.97 -14.21 -1.65
CA ASP A 56 4.40 -14.07 -2.98
C ASP A 56 3.64 -12.74 -3.15
N MET A 57 3.95 -12.04 -4.24
CA MET A 57 3.38 -10.75 -4.58
C MET A 57 1.88 -10.85 -4.89
N VAL A 58 1.45 -11.90 -5.60
CA VAL A 58 0.05 -12.09 -5.99
C VAL A 58 -0.82 -12.31 -4.76
N GLU A 59 -0.34 -13.07 -3.78
CA GLU A 59 -1.05 -13.22 -2.50
C GLU A 59 -1.26 -11.89 -1.76
N ASP A 60 -0.25 -11.01 -1.77
CA ASP A 60 -0.36 -9.70 -1.12
C ASP A 60 -1.32 -8.77 -1.90
N LEU A 61 -1.30 -8.81 -3.23
CA LEU A 61 -2.30 -8.09 -4.03
C LEU A 61 -3.72 -8.60 -3.78
N LYS A 62 -3.93 -9.92 -3.69
CA LYS A 62 -5.25 -10.49 -3.33
C LYS A 62 -5.73 -10.00 -1.96
N LYS A 63 -4.83 -9.92 -0.97
CA LYS A 63 -5.15 -9.33 0.35
C LYS A 63 -5.50 -7.85 0.23
N ALA A 64 -4.74 -7.08 -0.57
CA ALA A 64 -5.03 -5.66 -0.80
C ALA A 64 -6.41 -5.43 -1.43
N ALA A 65 -6.77 -6.23 -2.44
CA ALA A 65 -8.10 -6.17 -3.08
C ALA A 65 -9.23 -6.49 -2.09
N TRP A 66 -9.06 -7.53 -1.28
CA TRP A 66 -10.02 -7.88 -0.23
C TRP A 66 -10.25 -6.74 0.77
N TYR A 67 -9.18 -6.06 1.20
CA TYR A 67 -9.29 -4.92 2.11
C TYR A 67 -9.88 -3.67 1.45
N ALA A 68 -9.61 -3.42 0.15
CA ALA A 68 -10.24 -2.34 -0.60
C ALA A 68 -11.78 -2.52 -0.69
N GLU A 69 -12.22 -3.75 -0.97
CA GLU A 69 -13.64 -4.10 -0.99
C GLU A 69 -14.30 -3.92 0.38
N ARG A 70 -13.64 -4.39 1.45
CA ARG A 70 -14.16 -4.20 2.81
C ARG A 70 -14.21 -2.74 3.24
N ALA A 71 -13.21 -1.94 2.87
CA ALA A 71 -13.24 -0.50 3.13
C ALA A 71 -14.50 0.12 2.52
N TYR A 72 -14.83 -0.24 1.28
CA TYR A 72 -16.06 0.19 0.63
C TYR A 72 -17.32 -0.29 1.37
N LEU A 73 -17.42 -1.59 1.66
CA LEU A 73 -18.59 -2.18 2.34
C LEU A 73 -18.81 -1.59 3.75
N ASN A 74 -17.75 -1.17 4.42
CA ASN A 74 -17.80 -0.52 5.72
C ASN A 74 -18.12 0.98 5.66
N GLY A 75 -18.27 1.55 4.45
CA GLY A 75 -18.48 2.99 4.28
C GLY A 75 -17.25 3.83 4.63
N GLU A 76 -16.04 3.25 4.61
CA GLU A 76 -14.81 4.04 4.74
C GLU A 76 -14.74 4.98 3.51
N SER A 77 -14.57 6.28 3.74
CA SER A 77 -14.64 7.28 2.66
C SER A 77 -13.54 7.10 1.61
N GLY A 78 -12.51 6.31 1.92
CA GLY A 78 -11.26 6.26 1.19
C GLY A 78 -10.40 7.51 1.42
N ASP A 79 -10.98 8.61 1.92
CA ASP A 79 -10.28 9.88 2.05
C ASP A 79 -9.13 9.77 3.04
N MET A 80 -8.12 10.59 2.77
CA MET A 80 -6.95 10.68 3.63
C MET A 80 -6.42 12.12 3.58
N PRO A 81 -5.78 12.60 4.65
CA PRO A 81 -5.13 13.92 4.66
C PRO A 81 -4.10 14.05 3.54
N ASP A 82 -3.88 15.26 3.03
CA ASP A 82 -2.89 15.49 1.96
C ASP A 82 -1.46 15.11 2.38
N ALA A 83 -1.13 15.26 3.67
CA ALA A 83 0.14 14.77 4.22
C ALA A 83 0.31 13.25 4.01
N VAL A 84 -0.77 12.47 4.14
CA VAL A 84 -0.74 11.02 3.91
C VAL A 84 -0.62 10.73 2.41
N LYS A 85 -1.34 11.46 1.55
CA LYS A 85 -1.21 11.30 0.09
C LYS A 85 0.22 11.57 -0.37
N ASN A 86 0.86 12.62 0.15
CA ASN A 86 2.23 12.97 -0.18
C ASN A 86 3.23 11.90 0.25
N LYS A 87 3.04 11.31 1.44
CA LYS A 87 3.85 10.16 1.88
C LYS A 87 3.66 8.95 0.96
N ILE A 88 2.42 8.62 0.56
CA ILE A 88 2.15 7.51 -0.36
C ILE A 88 2.75 7.77 -1.74
N ALA A 89 2.64 9.00 -2.27
CA ALA A 89 3.25 9.40 -3.53
C ALA A 89 4.78 9.22 -3.47
N PHE A 90 5.41 9.69 -2.39
CA PHE A 90 6.85 9.52 -2.19
C PHE A 90 7.25 8.04 -2.03
N VAL A 91 6.44 7.21 -1.37
CA VAL A 91 6.67 5.75 -1.35
C VAL A 91 6.57 5.19 -2.77
N ALA A 92 5.59 5.62 -3.57
CA ALA A 92 5.41 5.13 -4.94
C ALA A 92 6.62 5.48 -5.81
N ASP A 93 7.16 6.70 -5.72
CA ASP A 93 8.34 7.14 -6.51
C ASP A 93 9.60 6.30 -6.26
N TYR A 94 9.70 5.67 -5.08
CA TYR A 94 10.81 4.79 -4.71
C TYR A 94 10.42 3.30 -4.75
N THR A 95 9.29 2.96 -5.37
CA THR A 95 8.85 1.58 -5.56
C THR A 95 9.27 1.09 -6.94
N ASP A 96 10.22 0.15 -6.99
CA ASP A 96 10.76 -0.42 -8.25
C ASP A 96 9.70 -1.18 -9.08
N ASN A 97 8.73 -1.81 -8.41
CA ASN A 97 7.70 -2.57 -9.10
C ASN A 97 6.63 -1.63 -9.69
N GLU A 98 6.61 -1.53 -11.01
CA GLU A 98 5.73 -0.63 -11.76
C GLU A 98 4.23 -0.87 -11.49
N ILE A 99 3.81 -2.12 -11.29
CA ILE A 99 2.43 -2.46 -10.96
C ILE A 99 2.07 -1.89 -9.59
N ILE A 100 2.88 -2.15 -8.55
CA ILE A 100 2.65 -1.63 -7.20
C ILE A 100 2.64 -0.10 -7.21
N ARG A 101 3.60 0.52 -7.92
CA ARG A 101 3.68 1.98 -8.06
C ARG A 101 2.39 2.56 -8.63
N ARG A 102 1.88 2.01 -9.74
CA ARG A 102 0.63 2.46 -10.37
C ARG A 102 -0.57 2.32 -9.43
N LEU A 103 -0.65 1.22 -8.68
CA LEU A 103 -1.71 0.99 -7.71
C LEU A 103 -1.67 2.00 -6.54
N MET A 104 -0.47 2.32 -6.02
CA MET A 104 -0.30 3.34 -4.99
C MET A 104 -0.70 4.74 -5.48
N VAL A 105 -0.31 5.10 -6.71
CA VAL A 105 -0.72 6.36 -7.33
C VAL A 105 -2.24 6.40 -7.54
N PHE A 106 -2.84 5.29 -7.96
CA PHE A 106 -4.29 5.19 -8.12
C PHE A 106 -5.03 5.36 -6.78
N MET A 107 -4.51 4.76 -5.70
CA MET A 107 -5.10 4.87 -4.36
C MET A 107 -5.26 6.33 -3.90
N ILE A 108 -4.33 7.22 -4.28
CA ILE A 108 -4.34 8.63 -3.90
C ILE A 108 -4.96 9.55 -4.97
N ALA A 109 -5.34 9.00 -6.12
CA ALA A 109 -5.97 9.77 -7.20
C ALA A 109 -7.28 10.42 -6.72
N ARG A 110 -7.64 11.55 -7.36
CA ARG A 110 -8.82 12.35 -6.98
C ARG A 110 -10.09 11.50 -6.98
N ARG A 111 -11.05 11.91 -6.14
CA ARG A 111 -12.37 11.29 -6.02
C ARG A 111 -13.04 11.21 -7.40
N PHE A 112 -13.39 10.00 -7.80
CA PHE A 112 -14.47 9.78 -8.75
C PHE A 112 -15.76 9.67 -7.93
N GLU A 113 -16.78 10.46 -8.28
CA GLU A 113 -18.08 10.41 -7.60
C GLU A 113 -18.79 9.07 -7.86
N TYR A 114 -18.54 8.43 -9.01
CA TYR A 114 -18.99 7.08 -9.30
C TYR A 114 -18.22 6.44 -10.48
N PRO A 115 -17.87 5.13 -10.45
CA PRO A 115 -17.95 4.25 -9.29
C PRO A 115 -17.01 4.72 -8.16
N PRO A 116 -17.29 4.35 -6.89
CA PRO A 116 -16.47 4.77 -5.76
C PRO A 116 -15.01 4.34 -5.92
N ARG A 117 -14.06 5.23 -5.58
CA ARG A 117 -12.61 4.98 -5.77
C ARG A 117 -12.14 3.65 -5.18
N LEU A 118 -12.68 3.23 -4.04
CA LEU A 118 -12.31 1.96 -3.40
C LEU A 118 -12.69 0.73 -4.24
N ILE A 119 -13.82 0.78 -4.94
CA ILE A 119 -14.23 -0.26 -5.89
C ILE A 119 -13.30 -0.27 -7.09
N MET A 120 -12.99 0.91 -7.64
CA MET A 120 -12.04 1.00 -8.77
C MET A 120 -10.64 0.52 -8.37
N LEU A 121 -10.19 0.81 -7.15
CA LEU A 121 -8.92 0.35 -6.62
C LEU A 121 -8.90 -1.16 -6.50
N ARG A 122 -9.96 -1.78 -5.95
CA ARG A 122 -10.13 -3.24 -5.93
C ARG A 122 -10.01 -3.82 -7.34
N ASP A 123 -10.72 -3.24 -8.31
CA ASP A 123 -10.74 -3.74 -9.69
C ASP A 123 -9.37 -3.64 -10.35
N LYS A 124 -8.66 -2.52 -10.17
CA LYS A 124 -7.28 -2.34 -10.65
C LYS A 124 -6.31 -3.34 -10.02
N ILE A 125 -6.47 -3.64 -8.73
CA ILE A 125 -5.66 -4.67 -8.06
C ILE A 125 -5.97 -6.06 -8.65
N ASN A 126 -7.23 -6.37 -8.92
CA ASN A 126 -7.62 -7.65 -9.53
C ASN A 126 -7.12 -7.79 -10.98
N GLU A 127 -7.16 -6.72 -11.78
CA GLU A 127 -6.54 -6.67 -13.11
C GLU A 127 -5.04 -7.01 -13.04
N ALA A 128 -4.32 -6.38 -12.11
CA ALA A 128 -2.90 -6.65 -11.87
C ALA A 128 -2.63 -8.10 -11.43
N VAL A 129 -3.51 -8.68 -10.62
CA VAL A 129 -3.43 -10.10 -10.24
C VAL A 129 -3.54 -10.99 -11.47
N LEU A 130 -4.49 -10.71 -12.37
CA LEU A 130 -4.70 -11.49 -13.59
C LEU A 130 -3.50 -11.41 -14.53
N GLU A 131 -2.97 -10.21 -14.75
CA GLU A 131 -1.74 -9.96 -15.52
C GLU A 131 -0.59 -10.84 -15.02
N LEU A 132 -0.30 -10.78 -13.72
CA LEU A 132 0.79 -11.55 -13.10
C LEU A 132 0.56 -13.07 -13.06
N THR A 133 -0.69 -13.53 -13.10
CA THR A 133 -0.99 -14.97 -13.17
C THR A 133 -0.93 -15.51 -14.59
N ASN A 134 -1.31 -14.70 -15.59
CA ASN A 134 -1.31 -15.10 -17.00
C ASN A 134 0.10 -15.10 -17.59
N GLU A 135 1.00 -14.24 -17.12
CA GLU A 135 2.43 -14.26 -17.49
C GLU A 135 3.18 -15.51 -17.01
N LYS A 136 2.62 -16.24 -16.03
CA LYS A 136 3.22 -17.46 -15.45
C LYS A 136 2.69 -18.76 -16.08
N ALA A 137 1.73 -18.68 -17.00
CA ALA A 137 1.11 -19.81 -17.69
C ALA A 137 1.79 -20.06 -19.04
#